data_AF-A0A2V6CYX1-F1
#
_entry.id   AF-A0A2V6CYX1-F1
#
_cell.length_a   1.000
_cell.length_b   1.000
_cell.length_c   1.000
_cell.angle_alpha   90.00
_cell.angle_beta   90.00
_cell.angle_gamma   90.00
#
_symmetry.space_group_name_H-M   'P 1'
#
loop_
_entity.id
_entity.type
_entity.pdbx_description
1 polymer ?
#
loop_
_entity_poly.entity_id
_entity_poly.type
_entity_poly.pdbx_seq_one_letter_code
_entity_poly.pdbx_strand_id
1 'polypeptide(L)'
;DFLGKDYRSSYGLPVINVPGCSPVGDNFTETIACTLLFLQGHGPLPEFDELGRPQWLFNETVHQHCVRAGYYEEGTFAERYGQKECLVEIGCWGPVVQCNITSRGAINHMGGCMNTGGICIGCTMPGFPDRFSPFYKKPPGANISSAGSKVLGTFMRPLRRISQAYLNKETRWVREGHVPSGWGHVEKPGPILKLIHKMYVKYQFLGSRKTWKEE
;
A
#
# COMPACT_ATOMS: atom_id res chain seq x y z
N ASP A 1 -0.53 29.43 -11.76
CA ASP A 1 0.44 30.25 -12.51
C ASP A 1 -0.19 31.39 -13.28
N PHE A 2 -1.04 31.14 -14.28
CA PHE A 2 -1.57 32.22 -15.12
C PHE A 2 -2.54 33.18 -14.40
N LEU A 3 -3.54 32.64 -13.70
CA LEU A 3 -4.63 33.43 -13.12
C LEU A 3 -4.28 34.10 -11.77
N GLY A 4 -3.20 33.65 -11.11
CA GLY A 4 -2.86 34.08 -9.74
C GLY A 4 -3.71 33.43 -8.65
N LYS A 5 -3.27 33.55 -7.39
CA LYS A 5 -3.91 32.95 -6.20
C LYS A 5 -5.26 33.61 -5.84
N ASP A 6 -5.40 34.88 -6.17
CA ASP A 6 -6.57 35.70 -5.82
C ASP A 6 -7.67 35.63 -6.89
N TYR A 7 -7.46 34.86 -7.98
CA TYR A 7 -8.46 34.65 -9.02
C TYR A 7 -9.77 34.13 -8.46
N ARG A 8 -10.87 34.69 -8.97
CA ARG A 8 -12.23 34.20 -8.74
C ARG A 8 -12.98 34.19 -10.07
N SER A 9 -13.79 33.15 -10.30
CA SER A 9 -14.71 33.07 -11.44
C SER A 9 -15.86 34.08 -11.30
N SER A 10 -16.72 34.18 -12.31
CA SER A 10 -17.97 34.96 -12.24
C SER A 10 -18.90 34.54 -11.10
N TYR A 11 -18.74 33.31 -10.58
CA TYR A 11 -19.48 32.77 -9.45
C TYR A 11 -18.71 32.89 -8.12
N GLY A 12 -17.59 33.64 -8.08
CA GLY A 12 -16.80 33.84 -6.87
C GLY A 12 -15.95 32.63 -6.45
N LEU A 13 -15.76 31.64 -7.34
CA LEU A 13 -15.04 30.40 -7.01
C LEU A 13 -13.57 30.46 -7.43
N PRO A 14 -12.64 29.85 -6.67
CA PRO A 14 -11.24 29.72 -7.06
C PRO A 14 -11.05 28.64 -8.15
N VAL A 15 -9.81 28.47 -8.60
CA VAL A 15 -9.43 27.36 -9.50
C VAL A 15 -9.45 26.04 -8.73
N ILE A 16 -10.08 25.02 -9.33
CA ILE A 16 -10.03 23.63 -8.83
C ILE A 16 -9.03 22.86 -9.69
N ASN A 17 -8.00 22.28 -9.06
CA ASN A 17 -6.97 21.53 -9.73
C ASN A 17 -7.24 20.02 -9.63
N VAL A 18 -7.46 19.35 -10.77
CA VAL A 18 -7.57 17.89 -10.86
C VAL A 18 -6.38 17.35 -11.66
N PRO A 19 -5.21 17.15 -11.01
CA PRO A 19 -3.99 16.79 -11.73
C PRO A 19 -3.94 15.30 -12.12
N GLY A 20 -3.03 15.02 -13.05
CA GLY A 20 -2.71 13.70 -13.59
C GLY A 20 -2.38 13.79 -15.08
N CYS A 21 -1.62 12.84 -15.59
CA CYS A 21 -1.21 12.81 -17.01
C CYS A 21 -1.65 11.49 -17.66
N SER A 22 -2.93 11.27 -17.96
CA SER A 22 -4.11 12.11 -17.64
C SER A 22 -4.62 11.88 -16.21
N PRO A 23 -5.50 12.74 -15.65
CA PRO A 23 -6.21 12.40 -14.43
C PRO A 23 -7.04 11.12 -14.62
N VAL A 24 -7.30 10.41 -13.52
CA VAL A 24 -8.26 9.30 -13.51
C VAL A 24 -9.64 9.87 -13.87
N GLY A 25 -10.34 9.24 -14.82
CA GLY A 25 -11.61 9.77 -15.34
C GLY A 25 -12.67 9.96 -14.25
N ASP A 26 -12.72 9.01 -13.31
CA ASP A 26 -13.56 9.10 -12.12
C ASP A 26 -13.23 10.33 -11.27
N ASN A 27 -11.95 10.60 -10.98
CA ASN A 27 -11.54 11.75 -10.17
C ASN A 27 -12.04 13.06 -10.78
N PHE A 28 -11.97 13.19 -12.12
CA PHE A 28 -12.46 14.37 -12.82
C PHE A 28 -13.99 14.48 -12.77
N THR A 29 -14.69 13.39 -13.07
CA THR A 29 -16.16 13.37 -13.12
C THR A 29 -16.77 13.58 -11.73
N GLU A 30 -16.17 12.97 -10.71
CA GLU A 30 -16.55 13.11 -9.30
C GLU A 30 -16.35 14.55 -8.83
N THR A 31 -15.22 15.18 -9.17
CA THR A 31 -14.99 16.60 -8.85
C THR A 31 -16.04 17.51 -9.48
N ILE A 32 -16.42 17.27 -10.74
CA ILE A 32 -17.49 18.01 -11.42
C ILE A 32 -18.82 17.80 -10.67
N ALA A 33 -19.19 16.55 -10.39
CA ALA A 33 -20.44 16.24 -9.71
C ALA A 33 -20.53 16.90 -8.33
N CYS A 34 -19.48 16.80 -7.51
CA CYS A 34 -19.40 17.46 -6.21
C CYS A 34 -19.53 18.98 -6.32
N THR A 35 -18.86 19.58 -7.31
CA THR A 35 -18.93 21.03 -7.54
C THR A 35 -20.34 21.47 -7.93
N LEU A 36 -21.01 20.73 -8.83
CA LEU A 36 -22.38 21.04 -9.24
C LEU A 36 -23.38 20.88 -8.09
N LEU A 37 -23.25 19.83 -7.27
CA LEU A 37 -24.09 19.62 -6.10
C LEU A 37 -23.94 20.75 -5.08
N PHE A 38 -22.71 21.22 -4.83
CA PHE A 38 -22.46 22.37 -3.98
C PHE A 38 -23.12 23.65 -4.54
N LEU A 39 -22.97 23.93 -5.84
CA LEU A 39 -23.56 25.12 -6.46
C LEU A 39 -25.08 25.14 -6.47
N GLN A 40 -25.73 23.97 -6.45
CA GLN A 40 -27.18 23.84 -6.31
C GLN A 40 -27.65 23.87 -4.84
N GLY A 41 -26.74 24.01 -3.88
CA GLY A 41 -27.08 24.00 -2.45
C GLY A 41 -27.44 22.63 -1.90
N HIS A 42 -27.07 21.55 -2.60
CA HIS A 42 -27.34 20.16 -2.19
C HIS A 42 -26.19 19.49 -1.46
N GLY A 43 -25.06 20.18 -1.26
CA GLY A 43 -23.90 19.63 -0.59
C GLY A 43 -23.07 20.70 0.14
N PRO A 44 -22.20 20.27 1.08
CA PRO A 44 -21.26 21.17 1.74
C PRO A 44 -20.21 21.69 0.75
N LEU A 45 -19.51 22.76 1.13
CA LEU A 45 -18.33 23.22 0.42
C LEU A 45 -17.27 22.10 0.41
N PRO A 46 -16.81 21.61 -0.76
CA PRO A 46 -15.77 20.60 -0.81
C PRO A 46 -14.46 21.12 -0.22
N GLU A 47 -13.72 20.25 0.45
CA GLU A 47 -12.40 20.59 1.00
C GLU A 47 -11.32 20.44 -0.06
N PHE A 48 -10.36 21.37 -0.06
CA PHE A 48 -9.24 21.39 -0.97
C PHE A 48 -7.94 21.50 -0.17
N ASP A 49 -6.87 20.89 -0.69
CA ASP A 49 -5.54 21.05 -0.11
C ASP A 49 -4.89 22.39 -0.52
N GLU A 50 -3.68 22.62 -0.02
CA GLU A 50 -2.89 23.84 -0.30
C GLU A 50 -2.57 24.06 -1.79
N LEU A 51 -2.69 23.02 -2.62
CA LEU A 51 -2.50 23.08 -4.07
C LEU A 51 -3.83 23.24 -4.82
N GLY A 52 -4.94 23.44 -4.12
CA GLY A 52 -6.27 23.58 -4.71
C GLY A 52 -6.81 22.27 -5.28
N ARG A 53 -6.33 21.12 -4.79
CA ARG A 53 -6.79 19.81 -5.25
C ARG A 53 -7.88 19.27 -4.31
N PRO A 54 -8.91 18.57 -4.84
CA PRO A 54 -9.91 17.89 -4.03
C PRO A 54 -9.26 17.03 -2.94
N GLN A 55 -9.44 17.38 -1.67
CA GLN A 55 -8.70 16.75 -0.58
C GLN A 55 -8.98 15.24 -0.54
N TRP A 56 -10.24 14.82 -0.68
CA TRP A 56 -10.63 13.41 -0.66
C TRP A 56 -10.00 12.54 -1.78
N LEU A 57 -9.45 13.16 -2.85
CA LEU A 57 -8.78 12.45 -3.94
C LEU A 57 -7.24 12.45 -3.81
N PHE A 58 -6.67 13.47 -3.16
CA PHE A 58 -5.22 13.73 -3.15
C PHE A 58 -4.63 13.88 -1.74
N ASN A 59 -5.36 13.57 -0.66
CA ASN A 59 -4.86 13.67 0.71
C ASN A 59 -3.76 12.64 1.03
N GLU A 60 -3.86 11.44 0.46
CA GLU A 60 -2.97 10.32 0.76
C GLU A 60 -1.99 10.05 -0.38
N THR A 61 -0.84 9.48 -0.02
CA THR A 61 0.15 9.06 -1.01
C THR A 61 -0.24 7.74 -1.65
N VAL A 62 0.29 7.47 -2.85
CA VAL A 62 0.07 6.18 -3.51
C VAL A 62 0.51 5.00 -2.63
N HIS A 63 1.55 5.20 -1.83
CA HIS A 63 2.08 4.12 -1.00
C HIS A 63 1.14 3.68 0.13
N GLN A 64 0.26 4.57 0.63
CA GLN A 64 -0.73 4.21 1.65
C GLN A 64 -1.70 3.14 1.15
N HIS A 65 -1.95 3.09 -0.16
CA HIS A 65 -2.88 2.13 -0.79
C HIS A 65 -2.19 1.21 -1.78
N CYS A 66 -0.86 1.08 -1.71
CA CYS A 66 -0.14 0.28 -2.69
C CYS A 66 -0.27 -1.20 -2.36
N VAL A 67 -0.76 -2.00 -3.31
CA VAL A 67 -0.84 -3.47 -3.17
C VAL A 67 0.52 -4.15 -2.95
N ARG A 68 1.62 -3.45 -3.20
CA ARG A 68 3.00 -3.92 -2.97
C ARG A 68 3.59 -3.41 -1.64
N ALA A 69 2.81 -2.74 -0.78
CA ALA A 69 3.30 -2.15 0.47
C ALA A 69 3.82 -3.23 1.45
N GLY A 70 3.21 -4.42 1.51
CA GLY A 70 3.72 -5.52 2.34
C GLY A 70 5.15 -5.95 1.97
N TYR A 71 5.49 -5.98 0.68
CA TYR A 71 6.86 -6.23 0.25
C TYR A 71 7.83 -5.13 0.70
N TYR A 72 7.39 -3.87 0.66
CA TYR A 72 8.17 -2.75 1.16
C TYR A 72 8.39 -2.82 2.67
N GLU A 73 7.36 -3.15 3.46
CA GLU A 73 7.43 -3.35 4.91
C GLU A 73 8.46 -4.44 5.27
N GLU A 74 8.44 -5.55 4.52
CA GLU A 74 9.35 -6.67 4.72
C GLU A 74 10.74 -6.47 4.09
N GLY A 75 11.02 -5.29 3.54
CA GLY A 75 12.31 -4.99 2.91
C GLY A 75 12.63 -5.88 1.70
N THR A 76 11.59 -6.31 0.98
CA THR A 76 11.69 -7.17 -0.20
C THR A 76 11.40 -6.32 -1.44
N PHE A 77 12.42 -6.11 -2.26
CA PHE A 77 12.34 -5.17 -3.38
C PHE A 77 12.63 -5.86 -4.70
N ALA A 78 12.03 -5.34 -5.76
CA ALA A 78 12.34 -5.75 -7.11
C ALA A 78 13.71 -5.21 -7.52
N GLU A 79 14.52 -6.06 -8.14
CA GLU A 79 15.79 -5.73 -8.78
C GLU A 79 15.60 -5.43 -10.27
N ARG A 80 14.53 -5.95 -10.87
CA ARG A 80 14.19 -5.78 -12.29
C ARG A 80 12.69 -5.66 -12.51
N TYR A 81 12.31 -5.04 -13.62
CA TYR A 81 10.91 -4.97 -14.05
C TYR A 81 10.32 -6.38 -14.28
N GLY A 82 9.01 -6.51 -14.05
CA GLY A 82 8.28 -7.79 -14.13
C GLY A 82 8.25 -8.60 -12.83
N GLN A 83 9.04 -8.23 -11.83
CA GLN A 83 8.96 -8.81 -10.49
C GLN A 83 7.72 -8.32 -9.73
N LYS A 84 7.22 -9.15 -8.80
CA LYS A 84 5.99 -8.87 -8.01
C LYS A 84 6.26 -7.98 -6.79
N GLU A 85 7.52 -7.89 -6.39
CA GLU A 85 8.03 -7.17 -5.23
C GLU A 85 7.94 -5.64 -5.39
N CYS A 86 8.23 -4.89 -4.34
CA CYS A 86 8.13 -3.43 -4.36
C CYS A 86 9.15 -2.78 -5.33
N LEU A 87 8.68 -1.84 -6.15
CA LEU A 87 9.44 -1.19 -7.22
C LEU A 87 10.26 0.03 -6.79
N VAL A 88 10.35 0.32 -5.49
CA VAL A 88 11.01 1.55 -4.99
C VAL A 88 12.50 1.60 -5.36
N GLU A 89 13.20 0.46 -5.37
CA GLU A 89 14.62 0.40 -5.68
C GLU A 89 14.93 0.60 -7.18
N ILE A 90 13.91 0.53 -8.04
CA ILE A 90 14.03 0.73 -9.48
C ILE A 90 13.32 1.99 -9.98
N GLY A 91 12.94 2.92 -9.08
CA GLY A 91 12.48 4.26 -9.48
C GLY A 91 11.08 4.69 -9.05
N CYS A 92 10.37 3.87 -8.26
CA CYS A 92 9.01 4.23 -7.83
C CYS A 92 8.99 5.36 -6.79
N TRP A 93 8.34 6.48 -7.12
CA TRP A 93 8.12 7.63 -6.23
C TRP A 93 6.83 7.55 -5.41
N GLY A 94 6.11 6.43 -5.47
CA GLY A 94 4.83 6.23 -4.76
C GLY A 94 4.78 6.67 -3.29
N PRO A 95 5.86 6.51 -2.48
CA PRO A 95 5.88 6.97 -1.08
C PRO A 95 5.65 8.46 -0.85
N VAL A 96 5.83 9.32 -1.86
CA VAL A 96 5.74 10.78 -1.71
C VAL A 96 4.81 11.44 -2.72
N VAL A 97 4.10 10.64 -3.53
CA VAL A 97 3.20 11.13 -4.57
C VAL A 97 1.77 11.02 -4.08
N GLN A 98 1.02 12.11 -4.13
CA GLN A 98 -0.40 12.15 -3.80
C GLN A 98 -1.24 11.74 -5.01
N CYS A 99 -1.78 10.53 -4.98
CA CYS A 99 -2.62 9.97 -6.04
C CYS A 99 -3.33 8.70 -5.53
N ASN A 100 -4.61 8.56 -5.84
CA ASN A 100 -5.45 7.43 -5.42
C ASN A 100 -5.50 6.28 -6.43
N ILE A 101 -4.70 6.28 -7.50
CA ILE A 101 -4.83 5.31 -8.61
C ILE A 101 -4.70 3.85 -8.17
N THR A 102 -3.99 3.57 -7.06
CA THR A 102 -3.84 2.19 -6.56
C THR A 102 -5.03 1.68 -5.78
N SER A 103 -5.75 2.54 -5.05
CA SER A 103 -7.01 2.17 -4.39
C SER A 103 -8.19 2.23 -5.36
N ARG A 104 -8.18 3.19 -6.30
CA ARG A 104 -9.28 3.42 -7.23
C ARG A 104 -9.20 2.57 -8.50
N GLY A 105 -8.00 2.26 -8.99
CA GLY A 105 -7.78 1.73 -10.35
C GLY A 105 -7.80 2.81 -11.43
N ALA A 106 -7.31 2.50 -12.63
CA ALA A 106 -7.25 3.46 -13.73
C ALA A 106 -8.60 3.62 -14.45
N ILE A 107 -9.27 2.51 -14.76
CA ILE A 107 -10.57 2.47 -15.44
C ILE A 107 -11.40 1.33 -14.83
N ASN A 108 -12.58 1.61 -14.30
CA ASN A 108 -13.48 0.61 -13.70
C ASN A 108 -12.78 -0.30 -12.68
N HIS A 109 -11.97 0.28 -11.78
CA HIS A 109 -11.14 -0.44 -10.81
C HIS A 109 -10.06 -1.37 -11.39
N MET A 110 -9.82 -1.30 -12.70
CA MET A 110 -8.81 -2.08 -13.40
C MET A 110 -7.57 -1.24 -13.72
N GLY A 111 -6.42 -1.91 -13.75
CA GLY A 111 -5.15 -1.29 -14.09
C GLY A 111 -4.66 -0.30 -13.03
N GLY A 112 -3.77 0.59 -13.43
CA GLY A 112 -3.01 1.47 -12.53
C GLY A 112 -1.52 1.33 -12.80
N CYS A 113 -0.70 1.95 -11.96
CA CYS A 113 0.76 1.96 -12.15
C CYS A 113 1.40 0.74 -11.47
N MET A 114 1.51 0.75 -10.14
CA MET A 114 2.34 -0.23 -9.43
C MET A 114 1.73 -1.63 -9.43
N ASN A 115 0.40 -1.73 -9.36
CA ASN A 115 -0.28 -3.01 -9.42
C ASN A 115 -0.05 -3.73 -10.76
N THR A 116 0.23 -3.00 -11.84
CA THR A 116 0.57 -3.56 -13.16
C THR A 116 2.08 -3.64 -13.42
N GLY A 117 2.93 -3.23 -12.47
CA GLY A 117 4.39 -3.28 -12.60
C GLY A 117 5.05 -1.99 -13.08
N GLY A 118 4.28 -0.92 -13.29
CA GLY A 118 4.78 0.41 -13.60
C GLY A 118 5.25 1.17 -12.35
N ILE A 119 6.40 1.82 -12.42
CA ILE A 119 6.83 2.77 -11.37
C ILE A 119 5.92 3.99 -11.36
N CYS A 120 5.65 4.54 -10.18
CA CYS A 120 5.04 5.86 -10.10
C CYS A 120 6.09 6.94 -10.39
N ILE A 121 5.77 7.79 -11.36
CA ILE A 121 6.62 8.86 -11.85
C ILE A 121 6.23 10.24 -11.30
N GLY A 122 5.22 10.30 -10.43
CA GLY A 122 4.78 11.57 -9.82
C GLY A 122 3.91 12.45 -10.71
N CYS A 123 3.20 11.91 -11.70
CA CYS A 123 2.46 12.70 -12.70
C CYS A 123 1.30 13.56 -12.14
N THR A 124 0.95 13.44 -10.87
CA THR A 124 -0.05 14.28 -10.17
C THR A 124 0.58 15.41 -9.34
N MET A 125 1.91 15.49 -9.30
CA MET A 125 2.65 16.42 -8.46
C MET A 125 3.12 17.63 -9.27
N PRO A 126 3.14 18.86 -8.68
CA PRO A 126 3.58 20.06 -9.40
C PRO A 126 5.01 20.03 -9.93
N GLY A 127 5.89 19.25 -9.28
CA GLY A 127 7.28 19.12 -9.71
C GLY A 127 7.50 18.19 -10.91
N PHE A 128 6.45 17.60 -11.47
CA PHE A 128 6.56 16.69 -12.61
C PHE A 128 6.82 17.47 -13.92
N PRO A 129 7.71 16.99 -14.79
CA PRO A 129 8.56 15.78 -14.66
C PRO A 129 9.91 16.04 -13.97
N ASP A 130 10.38 17.28 -13.91
CA ASP A 130 11.78 17.61 -13.62
C ASP A 130 12.26 17.11 -12.26
N ARG A 131 11.45 17.27 -11.21
CA ARG A 131 11.78 16.85 -9.82
C ARG A 131 11.80 15.34 -9.61
N PHE A 132 11.25 14.58 -10.56
CA PHE A 132 11.15 13.12 -10.50
C PHE A 132 12.12 12.43 -11.47
N SER A 133 12.78 13.20 -12.33
CA SER A 133 13.76 12.70 -13.29
C SER A 133 15.14 12.46 -12.63
N PRO A 134 15.91 11.44 -13.06
CA PRO A 134 15.54 10.38 -14.00
C PRO A 134 14.62 9.33 -13.37
N PHE A 135 13.53 8.96 -14.07
CA PHE A 135 12.47 8.09 -13.51
C PHE A 135 12.95 6.69 -13.10
N TYR A 136 13.90 6.12 -13.84
CA TYR A 136 14.37 4.74 -13.67
C TYR A 136 15.48 4.60 -12.62
N LYS A 137 15.70 5.63 -11.80
CA LYS A 137 16.67 5.61 -10.72
C LYS A 137 15.96 5.66 -9.38
N LYS A 138 16.42 4.84 -8.43
CA LYS A 138 15.96 4.84 -7.05
C LYS A 138 15.88 6.28 -6.50
N PRO A 139 14.73 6.72 -5.95
CA PRO A 139 14.61 8.02 -5.32
C PRO A 139 15.62 8.18 -4.17
N PRO A 140 16.23 9.36 -3.96
CA PRO A 140 17.30 9.52 -2.99
C PRO A 140 16.87 9.19 -1.56
N GLY A 141 15.68 9.64 -1.14
CA GLY A 141 15.11 9.31 0.18
C GLY A 141 14.81 7.82 0.36
N ALA A 142 14.57 7.09 -0.74
CA ALA A 142 14.33 5.66 -0.69
C ALA A 142 15.56 4.85 -0.29
N ASN A 143 16.78 5.40 -0.38
CA ASN A 143 17.99 4.70 0.07
C ASN A 143 17.95 4.38 1.55
N ILE A 144 17.54 5.34 2.38
CA ILE A 144 17.46 5.18 3.82
C ILE A 144 16.29 4.27 4.19
N SER A 145 15.11 4.53 3.62
CA SER A 145 13.91 3.80 3.98
C SER A 145 13.97 2.32 3.57
N SER A 146 14.49 2.02 2.38
CA SER A 146 14.68 0.63 1.93
C SER A 146 15.70 -0.13 2.79
N ALA A 147 16.77 0.51 3.22
CA ALA A 147 17.74 -0.09 4.14
C ALA A 147 17.08 -0.39 5.51
N GLY A 148 16.32 0.56 6.05
CA GLY A 148 15.55 0.38 7.28
C GLY A 148 14.55 -0.78 7.18
N SER A 149 13.79 -0.85 6.09
CA SER A 149 12.87 -1.96 5.82
C SER A 149 13.58 -3.31 5.70
N LYS A 150 14.77 -3.37 5.09
CA LYS A 150 15.58 -4.62 5.01
C LYS A 150 15.94 -5.13 6.40
N VAL A 151 16.34 -4.23 7.30
CA VAL A 151 16.64 -4.56 8.69
C VAL A 151 15.40 -5.09 9.39
N LEU A 152 14.28 -4.36 9.34
CA LEU A 152 13.02 -4.80 9.94
C LEU A 152 12.56 -6.16 9.39
N GLY A 153 12.61 -6.33 8.06
CA GLY A 153 12.25 -7.56 7.38
C GLY A 153 13.10 -8.77 7.76
N THR A 154 14.35 -8.57 8.19
CA THR A 154 15.24 -9.64 8.65
C THR A 154 14.71 -10.30 9.92
N PHE A 155 14.05 -9.52 10.80
CA PHE A 155 13.42 -10.02 12.02
C PHE A 155 11.96 -10.42 11.81
N MET A 156 11.20 -9.61 11.06
CA MET A 156 9.76 -9.82 10.90
C MET A 156 9.42 -11.06 10.08
N ARG A 157 10.14 -11.34 8.98
CA ARG A 157 9.80 -12.48 8.10
C ARG A 157 9.95 -13.84 8.79
N PRO A 158 11.06 -14.14 9.50
CA PRO A 158 11.16 -15.41 10.24
C PRO A 158 10.08 -15.56 11.31
N LEU A 159 9.77 -14.50 12.05
CA LEU A 159 8.70 -14.52 13.07
C LEU A 159 7.34 -14.81 12.44
N ARG A 160 6.99 -14.13 11.34
CA ARG A 160 5.75 -14.40 10.57
C ARG A 160 5.70 -15.84 10.06
N ARG A 161 6.82 -16.37 9.55
CA ARG A 161 6.92 -17.77 9.08
C ARG A 161 6.73 -18.78 10.21
N ILE A 162 7.27 -18.53 11.39
CA ILE A 162 7.07 -19.40 12.56
C ILE A 162 5.59 -19.43 12.95
N SER A 163 4.94 -18.27 13.07
CA SER A 163 3.51 -18.18 13.36
C SER A 163 2.67 -18.86 12.27
N GLN A 164 2.99 -18.64 11.00
CA GLN A 164 2.28 -19.26 9.88
C GLN A 164 2.44 -20.79 9.87
N ALA A 165 3.64 -21.31 10.15
CA ALA A 165 3.89 -22.75 10.23
C ALA A 165 3.09 -23.43 11.35
N TYR A 166 2.77 -22.69 12.42
CA TYR A 166 1.85 -23.13 13.46
C TYR A 166 0.39 -23.07 13.00
N LEU A 167 -0.05 -21.92 12.48
CA LEU A 167 -1.44 -21.65 12.10
C LEU A 167 -1.91 -22.48 10.89
N ASN A 168 -1.00 -22.95 10.04
CA ASN A 168 -1.31 -23.85 8.93
C ASN A 168 -1.59 -25.30 9.38
N LYS A 169 -1.61 -25.60 10.69
CA LYS A 169 -1.90 -26.93 11.22
C LYS A 169 -3.16 -26.90 12.06
N GLU A 170 -4.16 -27.70 11.66
CA GLU A 170 -5.35 -27.90 12.46
C GLU A 170 -5.03 -28.60 13.78
N THR A 171 -5.82 -28.34 14.82
CA THR A 171 -5.64 -28.95 16.15
C THR A 171 -5.62 -30.47 16.08
N ARG A 172 -6.46 -31.07 15.22
CA ARG A 172 -6.54 -32.52 15.03
C ARG A 172 -5.27 -33.09 14.37
N TRP A 173 -4.71 -32.40 13.39
CA TRP A 173 -3.51 -32.87 12.67
C TRP A 173 -2.27 -32.86 13.55
N VAL A 174 -2.20 -31.90 14.49
CA VAL A 174 -1.15 -31.88 15.50
C VAL A 174 -1.27 -33.08 16.45
N ARG A 175 -2.50 -33.49 16.82
CA ARG A 175 -2.76 -34.65 17.67
C ARG A 175 -2.49 -35.98 16.97
N GLU A 176 -3.04 -36.15 15.78
CA GLU A 176 -2.96 -37.39 15.01
C GLU A 176 -1.60 -37.54 14.29
N GLY A 177 -0.81 -36.46 14.21
CA GLY A 177 0.50 -36.45 13.57
C GLY A 177 0.45 -36.60 12.05
N HIS A 178 -0.71 -36.47 11.42
CA HIS A 178 -0.90 -36.55 9.96
C HIS A 178 -1.74 -35.39 9.43
N VAL A 179 -1.53 -35.04 8.16
CA VAL A 179 -2.37 -34.08 7.41
C VAL A 179 -3.41 -34.85 6.57
N PRO A 180 -4.55 -34.23 6.24
CA PRO A 180 -5.62 -34.87 5.48
C PRO A 180 -5.30 -34.99 3.98
N SER A 181 -4.28 -34.27 3.50
CA SER A 181 -3.85 -34.32 2.11
C SER A 181 -2.91 -35.51 1.89
N GLY A 182 -3.22 -36.35 0.90
CA GLY A 182 -2.31 -37.40 0.42
C GLY A 182 -1.02 -36.87 -0.23
N TRP A 183 -0.97 -35.56 -0.52
CA TRP A 183 0.21 -34.86 -1.05
C TRP A 183 1.00 -34.12 0.05
N GLY A 184 0.46 -34.06 1.27
CA GLY A 184 1.05 -33.31 2.37
C GLY A 184 1.98 -34.18 3.21
N HIS A 185 3.23 -33.77 3.35
CA HIS A 185 4.14 -34.34 4.34
C HIS A 185 4.32 -33.36 5.50
N VAL A 186 4.01 -33.79 6.73
CA VAL A 186 4.32 -33.00 7.93
C VAL A 186 5.72 -33.38 8.37
N GLU A 187 6.70 -32.52 8.07
CA GLU A 187 7.99 -32.64 8.72
C GLU A 187 7.81 -32.52 10.24
N LYS A 188 8.30 -33.51 10.98
CA LYS A 188 8.28 -33.48 12.44
C LYS A 188 9.11 -32.27 12.90
N PRO A 189 8.54 -31.35 13.69
CA PRO A 189 9.27 -30.16 14.11
C PRO A 189 10.49 -30.59 14.94
N GLY A 190 11.65 -30.01 14.62
CA GLY A 190 12.88 -30.23 15.38
C GLY A 190 12.73 -29.78 16.85
N PRO A 191 13.66 -30.17 17.74
CA PRO A 191 13.56 -29.91 19.18
C PRO A 191 13.39 -28.42 19.52
N ILE A 192 14.10 -27.55 18.80
CA ILE A 192 14.07 -26.09 18.97
C ILE A 192 12.69 -25.54 18.59
N LEU A 193 12.10 -26.00 17.49
CA LEU A 193 10.81 -25.53 17.02
C LEU A 193 9.68 -25.97 17.97
N LYS A 194 9.79 -27.16 18.57
CA LYS A 194 8.87 -27.62 19.63
C LYS A 194 8.93 -26.72 20.86
N LEU A 195 10.12 -26.29 21.28
CA LEU A 195 10.28 -25.37 22.40
C LEU A 195 9.65 -24.01 22.10
N ILE A 196 9.95 -23.43 20.93
CA ILE A 196 9.37 -22.16 20.47
C ILE A 196 7.84 -22.26 20.43
N HIS A 197 7.30 -23.37 19.91
CA HIS A 197 5.87 -23.62 19.87
C HIS A 197 5.25 -23.63 21.27
N LYS A 198 5.85 -24.36 22.22
CA LYS A 198 5.36 -24.41 23.60
C LYS A 198 5.35 -23.02 24.27
N MET A 199 6.38 -22.22 24.00
CA MET A 199 6.43 -20.83 24.46
C MET A 199 5.38 -19.94 23.78
N TYR A 200 5.21 -20.08 22.46
CA TYR A 200 4.23 -19.34 21.68
C TYR A 200 2.81 -19.59 22.17
N VAL A 201 2.42 -20.86 22.35
CA VAL A 201 1.09 -21.21 22.84
C VAL A 201 0.89 -20.70 24.27
N LYS A 202 1.91 -20.82 25.14
CA LYS A 202 1.83 -20.27 26.50
C LYS A 202 1.57 -18.76 26.48
N TYR A 203 2.23 -18.04 25.58
CA TYR A 203 2.05 -16.59 25.42
C TYR A 203 0.69 -16.24 24.81
N GLN A 204 0.24 -16.97 23.80
CA GLN A 204 -1.06 -16.78 23.13
C GLN A 204 -2.24 -16.88 24.11
N PHE A 205 -2.16 -17.80 25.07
CA PHE A 205 -3.19 -18.02 26.09
C PHE A 205 -2.86 -17.35 27.43
N LEU A 206 -1.94 -16.39 27.46
CA LEU A 206 -1.67 -15.62 28.66
C LEU A 206 -2.93 -14.78 29.00
N GLY A 207 -3.56 -15.06 30.15
CA GLY A 207 -4.79 -14.38 30.58
C GLY A 207 -6.09 -14.96 30.00
N SER A 208 -6.04 -16.07 29.23
CA SER A 208 -7.23 -16.76 28.72
C SER A 208 -7.12 -18.28 28.93
N ARG A 209 -8.25 -18.98 29.03
CA ARG A 209 -8.23 -20.46 29.09
C ARG A 209 -8.07 -21.01 27.68
N LYS A 210 -7.17 -21.99 27.52
CA LYS A 210 -7.11 -22.80 26.31
C LYS A 210 -8.45 -23.50 26.10
N THR A 211 -8.97 -23.44 24.89
CA THR A 211 -10.20 -24.15 24.48
C THR A 211 -9.93 -25.61 24.10
N TRP A 212 -8.66 -26.04 24.08
CA TRP A 212 -8.24 -27.41 23.79
C TRP A 212 -7.08 -27.84 24.71
N LYS A 213 -6.99 -29.14 25.03
CA LYS A 213 -5.87 -29.74 25.76
C LYS A 213 -4.71 -30.10 24.81
N GLU A 214 -3.49 -29.76 25.22
CA GLU A 214 -2.24 -30.34 24.73
C GLU A 214 -1.98 -31.60 25.58
N GLU A 215 -1.82 -32.76 24.94
CA GLU A 215 -1.30 -33.98 25.58
C GLU A 215 0.17 -34.14 25.20
#